data_AF-A0AB39VIX2-F1
#
_entry.id   AF-A0AB39VIX2-F1
#
_cell.length_a   1.000
_cell.length_b   1.000
_cell.length_c   1.000
_cell.angle_alpha   90.00
_cell.angle_beta   90.00
_cell.angle_gamma   90.00
#
_symmetry.space_group_name_H-M   'P 1'
#
loop_
_entity.id
_entity.type
_entity.pdbx_description
1 polymer ?
#
loop_
_entity_poly.entity_id
_entity_poly.type
_entity_poly.pdbx_seq_one_letter_code
_entity_poly.pdbx_strand_id
1 'polypeptide(L)'
;MNNLFNQKILAKKAEEEVDLSRHNLSERRKALDKWINNLENGVLNNSKEEEFQGEFLYDIFTTVLRAVNKSDGQKEWNLERETKTKMDGQKADGVLGFFDVDGKKDVRAVIELKGAKVSLDVRQKRAGDTRTPVEQAFNDFKITKNEVKYIKKLKINNKLK
;
A
#
# COMPACT_ATOMS: atom_id res chain seq x y z
N MET A 1 12.94 -0.43 -19.75
CA MET A 1 12.48 -0.49 -18.35
C MET A 1 11.47 -1.61 -18.23
N ASN A 2 11.71 -2.60 -17.36
CA ASN A 2 10.72 -3.64 -17.07
C ASN A 2 9.75 -3.11 -16.01
N ASN A 3 8.51 -2.82 -16.42
CA ASN A 3 7.46 -2.42 -15.49
C ASN A 3 7.04 -3.64 -14.65
N LEU A 4 6.84 -3.44 -13.35
CA LEU A 4 6.40 -4.48 -12.41
C LEU A 4 5.07 -5.14 -12.84
N PHE A 5 4.23 -4.39 -13.55
CA PHE A 5 2.96 -4.88 -14.06
C PHE A 5 2.92 -4.85 -15.58
N ASN A 6 2.28 -5.87 -16.15
CA ASN A 6 1.98 -5.92 -17.57
C ASN A 6 0.98 -4.81 -17.91
N GLN A 7 1.46 -3.77 -18.59
CA GLN A 7 0.67 -2.59 -18.94
C GLN A 7 -0.53 -2.92 -19.83
N LYS A 8 -0.42 -3.93 -20.71
CA LYS A 8 -1.53 -4.36 -21.57
C LYS A 8 -2.65 -4.98 -20.75
N ILE A 9 -2.31 -5.80 -19.76
CA ILE A 9 -3.30 -6.41 -18.86
C ILE A 9 -3.98 -5.33 -18.01
N LEU A 10 -3.22 -4.37 -17.48
CA LEU A 10 -3.79 -3.26 -16.70
C LEU A 10 -4.75 -2.41 -17.53
N ALA A 11 -4.37 -2.03 -18.74
CA ALA A 11 -5.24 -1.25 -19.63
C ALA A 11 -6.54 -2.00 -19.92
N LYS A 12 -6.43 -3.27 -20.32
CA LYS A 12 -7.60 -4.14 -20.54
C LYS A 12 -8.50 -4.20 -19.31
N LYS A 13 -7.92 -4.37 -18.11
CA LYS A 13 -8.66 -4.45 -16.85
C LYS A 13 -9.30 -3.12 -16.44
N ALA A 14 -8.72 -1.99 -16.83
CA ALA A 14 -9.26 -0.67 -16.52
C ALA A 14 -10.49 -0.33 -17.38
N GLU A 15 -10.60 -0.92 -18.57
CA GLU A 15 -11.72 -0.75 -19.50
C GLU A 15 -12.89 -1.72 -19.24
N GLU A 16 -12.70 -2.75 -18.41
CA GLU A 16 -13.77 -3.68 -18.05
C GLU A 16 -14.86 -2.95 -17.25
N GLU A 17 -16.13 -3.09 -17.68
CA GLU A 17 -17.26 -2.60 -16.89
C GLU A 17 -17.35 -3.34 -15.56
N VAL A 18 -17.59 -2.58 -14.49
CA VAL A 18 -17.70 -3.09 -13.13
C VAL A 18 -19.03 -2.67 -12.56
N ASP A 19 -19.85 -3.65 -12.16
CA ASP A 19 -21.09 -3.42 -11.44
C ASP A 19 -20.79 -2.89 -10.02
N LEU A 20 -20.99 -1.59 -9.84
CA LEU A 20 -20.69 -0.89 -8.58
C LEU A 20 -21.66 -1.22 -7.45
N SER A 21 -22.81 -1.85 -7.75
CA SER A 21 -23.80 -2.23 -6.74
C SER A 21 -23.35 -3.43 -5.89
N ARG A 22 -22.39 -4.21 -6.39
CA ARG A 22 -21.89 -5.41 -5.71
C ARG A 22 -20.70 -5.10 -4.83
N HIS A 23 -20.49 -5.92 -3.78
CA HIS A 23 -19.29 -5.90 -2.94
C HIS A 23 -18.90 -4.50 -2.41
N ASN A 24 -19.91 -3.66 -2.17
CA ASN A 24 -19.75 -2.30 -1.71
C ASN A 24 -18.81 -1.45 -2.60
N LEU A 25 -18.81 -1.72 -3.90
CA LEU A 25 -17.89 -1.09 -4.86
C LEU A 25 -18.13 0.43 -4.98
N SER A 26 -19.36 0.90 -4.75
CA SER A 26 -19.66 2.34 -4.69
C SER A 26 -18.89 3.07 -3.58
N GLU A 27 -18.90 2.57 -2.33
CA GLU A 27 -18.16 3.21 -1.23
C GLU A 27 -16.65 3.12 -1.43
N ARG A 28 -16.18 1.97 -1.94
CA ARG A 28 -14.78 1.78 -2.32
C ARG A 28 -14.35 2.77 -3.41
N ARG A 29 -15.23 3.04 -4.37
CA ARG A 29 -14.99 4.01 -5.43
C ARG A 29 -14.90 5.42 -4.87
N LYS A 30 -15.77 5.81 -3.93
CA LYS A 30 -15.69 7.12 -3.25
C LYS A 30 -14.35 7.33 -2.54
N ALA A 31 -13.87 6.32 -1.82
CA ALA A 31 -12.56 6.38 -1.18
C ALA A 31 -11.43 6.56 -2.22
N LEU A 32 -11.47 5.82 -3.34
CA LEU A 32 -10.50 5.98 -4.43
C LEU A 32 -10.58 7.37 -5.08
N ASP A 33 -11.78 7.86 -5.38
CA ASP A 33 -11.99 9.15 -6.04
C ASP A 33 -11.46 10.30 -5.17
N LYS A 34 -11.59 10.23 -3.84
CA LYS A 34 -10.94 11.18 -2.92
C LYS A 34 -9.44 11.27 -3.16
N TRP A 35 -8.73 10.14 -3.23
CA TRP A 35 -7.28 10.11 -3.44
C TRP A 35 -6.88 10.53 -4.87
N ILE A 36 -7.68 10.18 -5.87
CA ILE A 36 -7.50 10.64 -7.26
C ILE A 36 -7.61 12.17 -7.31
N ASN A 37 -8.67 12.74 -6.73
CA ASN A 37 -8.88 14.19 -6.70
C ASN A 37 -7.75 14.92 -5.95
N ASN A 38 -7.29 14.38 -4.81
CA ASN A 38 -6.15 14.94 -4.08
C ASN A 38 -4.86 14.91 -4.89
N LEU A 39 -4.65 13.86 -5.70
CA LEU A 39 -3.51 13.77 -6.61
C LEU A 39 -3.61 14.79 -7.74
N GLU A 40 -4.77 14.88 -8.40
CA GLU A 40 -5.02 15.78 -9.54
C GLU A 40 -4.92 17.26 -9.15
N ASN A 41 -5.45 17.62 -7.98
CA ASN A 41 -5.39 18.97 -7.45
C ASN A 41 -4.03 19.32 -6.83
N GLY A 42 -3.07 18.39 -6.86
CA GLY A 42 -1.72 18.60 -6.36
C GLY A 42 -1.60 18.66 -4.83
N VAL A 43 -2.63 18.30 -4.08
CA VAL A 43 -2.59 18.23 -2.61
C VAL A 43 -1.48 17.29 -2.15
N LEU A 44 -1.43 16.08 -2.72
CA LEU A 44 -0.41 15.07 -2.36
C LEU A 44 1.02 15.48 -2.75
N ASN A 45 1.17 16.47 -3.65
CA ASN A 45 2.48 16.96 -4.08
C ASN A 45 3.11 17.96 -3.11
N ASN A 46 2.29 18.58 -2.27
CA ASN A 46 2.67 19.68 -1.38
C ASN A 46 2.64 19.28 0.10
N SER A 47 2.27 18.04 0.40
CA SER A 47 2.24 17.49 1.76
C SER A 47 3.37 16.50 1.98
N LYS A 48 3.79 16.38 3.24
CA LYS A 48 4.67 15.30 3.68
C LYS A 48 3.91 13.99 3.67
N GLU A 49 4.65 12.90 3.55
CA GLU A 49 4.11 11.55 3.44
C GLU A 49 3.40 11.11 4.72
N GLU A 50 3.97 11.48 5.86
CA GLU A 50 3.48 11.13 7.20
C GLU A 50 2.12 11.79 7.50
N GLU A 51 1.81 12.93 6.87
CA GLU A 51 0.55 13.67 7.08
C GLU A 51 -0.68 12.83 6.67
N PHE A 52 -0.54 12.03 5.62
CA PHE A 52 -1.63 11.23 5.06
C PHE A 52 -1.49 9.73 5.31
N GLN A 53 -0.38 9.28 5.88
CA GLN A 53 -0.06 7.86 6.05
C GLN A 53 -1.19 7.08 6.72
N GLY A 54 -1.66 7.52 7.89
CA GLY A 54 -2.69 6.80 8.64
C GLY A 54 -4.01 6.71 7.89
N GLU A 55 -4.43 7.80 7.28
CA GLU A 55 -5.68 7.90 6.51
C GLU A 55 -5.60 7.09 5.20
N PHE A 56 -4.48 7.18 4.49
CA PHE A 56 -4.22 6.42 3.26
C PHE A 56 -4.23 4.92 3.53
N LEU A 57 -3.54 4.47 4.60
CA LEU A 57 -3.51 3.05 4.97
C LEU A 57 -4.92 2.54 5.26
N TYR A 58 -5.74 3.30 5.99
CA TYR A 58 -7.11 2.91 6.28
C TYR A 58 -7.98 2.90 5.01
N ASP A 59 -8.03 3.99 4.26
CA ASP A 59 -8.88 4.08 3.07
C ASP A 59 -8.51 3.02 2.03
N ILE A 60 -7.22 2.83 1.75
CA ILE A 60 -6.82 1.92 0.69
C ILE A 60 -6.85 0.47 1.15
N PHE A 61 -6.28 0.14 2.31
CA PHE A 61 -6.19 -1.27 2.71
C PHE A 61 -7.44 -1.74 3.42
N THR A 62 -8.06 -0.92 4.27
CA THR A 62 -9.30 -1.27 4.96
C THR A 62 -10.53 -1.00 4.11
N THR A 63 -10.75 0.22 3.62
CA THR A 63 -11.99 0.50 2.85
C THR A 63 -11.94 -0.16 1.46
N VAL A 64 -10.92 0.11 0.65
CA VAL A 64 -10.86 -0.34 -0.75
C VAL A 64 -10.50 -1.82 -0.88
N LEU A 65 -9.56 -2.32 -0.08
CA LEU A 65 -9.09 -3.71 -0.15
C LEU A 65 -9.69 -4.63 0.93
N ARG A 66 -10.47 -4.08 1.86
CA ARG A 66 -11.23 -4.84 2.87
C ARG A 66 -10.37 -5.64 3.85
N ALA A 67 -9.14 -5.21 4.09
CA ALA A 67 -8.31 -5.73 5.17
C ALA A 67 -8.88 -5.25 6.50
N VAL A 68 -9.16 -6.17 7.43
CA VAL A 68 -9.65 -5.81 8.77
C VAL A 68 -8.54 -5.04 9.50
N ASN A 69 -8.87 -3.87 10.04
CA ASN A 69 -7.93 -3.10 10.84
C ASN A 69 -7.97 -3.57 12.29
N LYS A 70 -6.82 -3.56 12.97
CA LYS A 70 -6.76 -3.84 14.41
C LYS A 70 -7.69 -2.94 15.23
N SER A 71 -7.86 -1.68 14.82
CA SER A 71 -8.74 -0.73 15.50
C SER A 71 -10.23 -1.03 15.34
N ASP A 72 -10.61 -1.97 14.47
CA ASP A 72 -12.02 -2.33 14.25
C ASP A 72 -12.55 -3.25 15.38
N GLY A 73 -11.71 -3.63 16.35
CA GLY A 73 -12.12 -4.36 17.56
C GLY A 73 -12.42 -5.84 17.33
N GLN A 74 -12.04 -6.40 16.19
CA GLN A 74 -12.24 -7.82 15.87
C GLN A 74 -11.18 -8.70 16.54
N LYS A 75 -11.53 -9.98 16.75
CA LYS A 75 -10.59 -10.97 17.30
C LYS A 75 -9.43 -11.29 16.35
N GLU A 76 -9.68 -11.17 15.05
CA GLU A 76 -8.71 -11.36 13.98
C GLU A 76 -8.64 -10.08 13.15
N TRP A 77 -7.44 -9.73 12.67
CA TRP A 77 -7.24 -8.60 11.78
C TRP A 77 -6.16 -8.86 10.75
N ASN A 78 -6.08 -7.98 9.75
CA ASN A 78 -5.18 -8.12 8.62
C ASN A 78 -4.20 -6.97 8.43
N LEU A 79 -4.45 -5.81 9.03
CA LEU A 79 -3.60 -4.62 8.90
C LEU A 79 -3.09 -4.17 10.28
N GLU A 80 -1.78 -4.04 10.43
CA GLU A 80 -1.14 -3.30 11.52
C GLU A 80 -0.34 -2.11 10.97
N ARG A 81 -0.30 -1.00 11.71
CA ARG A 81 0.47 0.21 11.40
C ARG A 81 1.73 0.27 12.27
N GLU A 82 2.79 0.91 11.79
CA GLU A 82 4.01 1.20 12.55
C GLU A 82 4.67 -0.01 13.25
N THR A 83 4.60 -1.19 12.62
CA THR A 83 5.14 -2.41 13.20
C THR A 83 6.67 -2.41 13.10
N LYS A 84 7.35 -2.44 14.25
CA LYS A 84 8.81 -2.65 14.33
C LYS A 84 9.17 -4.03 13.77
N THR A 85 10.17 -4.11 12.90
CA THR A 85 10.73 -5.39 12.46
C THR A 85 11.61 -5.99 13.54
N LYS A 86 11.67 -7.33 13.59
CA LYS A 86 12.44 -8.07 14.60
C LYS A 86 13.95 -7.91 14.44
N MET A 87 14.43 -7.49 13.27
CA MET A 87 15.85 -7.54 12.93
C MET A 87 16.59 -6.25 13.23
N ASP A 88 16.13 -5.11 12.72
CA ASP A 88 16.95 -3.88 12.71
C ASP A 88 16.27 -2.70 13.41
N GLY A 89 15.10 -2.92 14.05
CA GLY A 89 14.35 -1.88 14.75
C GLY A 89 13.69 -0.83 13.84
N GLN A 90 13.88 -0.94 12.51
CA GLN A 90 13.15 -0.17 11.51
C GLN A 90 11.65 -0.50 11.58
N LYS A 91 10.81 0.53 11.41
CA LYS A 91 9.36 0.42 11.38
C LYS A 91 8.89 0.43 9.93
N ALA A 92 8.02 -0.52 9.57
CA ALA A 92 7.20 -0.37 8.38
C ALA A 92 6.14 0.71 8.60
N ASP A 93 5.70 1.35 7.53
CA ASP A 93 4.50 2.17 7.57
C ASP A 93 3.27 1.33 7.92
N GLY A 94 3.19 0.13 7.34
CA GLY A 94 2.20 -0.87 7.70
C GLY A 94 2.60 -2.28 7.28
N VAL A 95 1.88 -3.27 7.80
CA VAL A 95 2.04 -4.68 7.43
C VAL A 95 0.69 -5.32 7.19
N LEU A 96 0.64 -6.23 6.22
CA LEU A 96 -0.51 -7.09 5.99
C LEU A 96 -0.20 -8.51 6.47
N GLY A 97 -1.18 -9.18 7.05
CA GLY A 97 -0.99 -10.53 7.57
C GLY A 97 -2.24 -11.16 8.12
N PHE A 98 -2.03 -12.20 8.92
CA PHE A 98 -3.05 -12.83 9.75
C PHE A 98 -2.64 -12.68 11.21
N PHE A 99 -3.43 -11.92 11.94
CA PHE A 99 -3.18 -11.55 13.32
C PHE A 99 -4.40 -11.87 14.16
N ASP A 100 -4.19 -12.20 15.43
CA ASP A 100 -5.28 -12.39 16.38
C ASP A 100 -4.91 -11.98 17.80
N VAL A 101 -5.94 -11.92 18.65
CA VAL A 101 -5.82 -11.56 20.08
C VAL A 101 -5.05 -12.60 20.90
N ASP A 102 -4.92 -13.83 20.41
CA ASP A 102 -4.21 -14.93 21.06
C ASP A 102 -2.70 -14.89 20.76
N GLY A 103 -2.24 -13.93 19.96
CA GLY A 103 -0.83 -13.64 19.71
C GLY A 103 -0.30 -14.17 18.38
N LYS A 104 -1.15 -14.67 17.48
CA LYS A 104 -0.74 -15.01 16.12
C LYS A 104 -0.20 -13.76 15.43
N LYS A 105 1.00 -13.89 14.86
CA LYS A 105 1.67 -12.81 14.13
C LYS A 105 2.31 -13.32 12.85
N ASP A 106 1.46 -13.58 11.86
CA ASP A 106 1.85 -14.10 10.55
C ASP A 106 1.84 -12.96 9.51
N VAL A 107 2.99 -12.30 9.36
CA VAL A 107 3.16 -11.17 8.43
C VAL A 107 3.32 -11.71 7.00
N ARG A 108 2.42 -11.30 6.12
CA ARG A 108 2.35 -11.72 4.71
C ARG A 108 2.83 -10.67 3.72
N ALA A 109 2.87 -9.40 4.08
CA ALA A 109 3.44 -8.35 3.26
C ALA A 109 3.80 -7.13 4.11
N VAL A 110 4.70 -6.31 3.58
CA VAL A 110 5.06 -5.00 4.14
C VAL A 110 4.59 -3.90 3.20
N ILE A 111 4.15 -2.80 3.81
CA ILE A 111 3.77 -1.57 3.15
C ILE A 111 4.80 -0.51 3.50
N GLU A 112 5.43 0.02 2.45
CA GLU A 112 6.29 1.20 2.47
C GLU A 112 5.61 2.22 1.57
N LEU A 113 5.24 3.37 2.13
CA LEU A 113 4.70 4.47 1.37
C LEU A 113 5.84 5.27 0.74
N LYS A 114 5.49 6.07 -0.27
CA LYS A 114 6.33 7.15 -0.80
C LYS A 114 5.44 8.30 -1.24
N GLY A 115 5.96 9.53 -1.15
CA GLY A 115 5.32 10.70 -1.75
C GLY A 115 4.99 10.52 -3.24
N ALA A 116 3.90 11.16 -3.70
CA ALA A 116 3.29 10.91 -5.02
C ALA A 116 4.21 11.12 -6.24
N LYS A 117 5.23 11.99 -6.12
CA LYS A 117 6.21 12.27 -7.18
C LYS A 117 7.41 11.33 -7.18
N VAL A 118 7.54 10.47 -6.16
CA VAL A 118 8.71 9.60 -6.01
C VAL A 118 8.56 8.41 -6.96
N SER A 119 9.53 8.25 -7.85
CA SER A 119 9.62 7.05 -8.66
C SER A 119 10.04 5.86 -7.79
N LEU A 120 9.21 4.83 -7.79
CA LEU A 120 9.40 3.64 -6.97
C LEU A 120 10.50 2.71 -7.49
N ASP A 121 10.90 2.85 -8.76
CA ASP A 121 11.87 1.98 -9.44
C ASP A 121 13.20 2.71 -9.75
N VAL A 122 13.33 3.96 -9.34
CA VAL A 122 14.53 4.78 -9.57
C VAL A 122 15.30 4.93 -8.26
N ARG A 123 16.62 4.80 -8.35
CA ARG A 123 17.51 4.98 -7.20
C ARG A 123 17.38 6.38 -6.63
N GLN A 124 17.30 6.47 -5.30
CA GLN A 124 17.16 7.74 -4.61
C GLN A 124 18.52 8.46 -4.52
N LYS A 125 18.51 9.79 -4.59
CA LYS A 125 19.70 10.63 -4.40
C LYS A 125 19.82 11.06 -2.93
N ARG A 126 19.88 10.08 -2.02
CA ARG A 126 20.03 10.32 -0.57
C ARG A 126 21.42 9.85 -0.12
N ALA A 127 22.07 10.65 0.72
CA ALA A 127 23.35 10.27 1.31
C ALA A 127 23.16 9.06 2.24
N GLY A 128 23.96 8.01 2.04
CA GLY A 128 23.94 6.79 2.86
C GLY A 128 22.99 5.68 2.37
N ASP A 129 21.91 6.01 1.65
CA ASP A 129 21.03 5.00 1.05
C ASP A 129 20.54 5.46 -0.33
N THR A 130 20.99 4.75 -1.37
CA THR A 130 20.64 5.06 -2.77
C THR A 130 19.70 4.04 -3.39
N ARG A 131 19.18 3.10 -2.59
CA ARG A 131 18.25 2.07 -3.06
C ARG A 131 16.99 2.72 -3.65
N THR A 132 16.34 2.00 -4.56
CA THR A 132 14.98 2.31 -4.98
C THR A 132 14.01 2.12 -3.80
N PRO A 133 12.87 2.81 -3.76
CA PRO A 133 11.81 2.50 -2.79
C PRO A 133 11.42 1.01 -2.73
N VAL A 134 11.41 0.33 -3.88
CA VAL A 134 11.14 -1.10 -3.95
C VAL A 134 12.23 -1.90 -3.23
N GLU A 135 13.50 -1.59 -3.49
CA GLU A 135 14.63 -2.24 -2.81
C GLU A 135 14.64 -1.95 -1.30
N GLN A 136 14.21 -0.77 -0.85
CA GLN A 136 14.03 -0.46 0.58
C GLN A 136 12.99 -1.41 1.20
N ALA A 137 11.79 -1.50 0.58
CA ALA A 137 10.71 -2.37 1.04
C ALA A 137 11.07 -3.87 1.06
N PHE A 138 11.91 -4.34 0.13
CA PHE A 138 12.35 -5.74 0.12
C PHE A 138 13.50 -6.05 1.09
N ASN A 139 14.43 -5.11 1.29
CA ASN A 139 15.66 -5.38 2.05
C ASN A 139 15.54 -5.03 3.54
N ASP A 140 14.84 -3.96 3.89
CA ASP A 140 14.63 -3.54 5.30
C ASP A 140 13.71 -4.53 6.03
N PHE A 141 13.00 -5.34 5.26
CA PHE A 141 12.11 -6.39 5.73
C PHE A 141 12.61 -7.72 5.19
N LYS A 142 13.67 -8.28 5.80
CA LYS A 142 13.98 -9.70 5.64
C LYS A 142 12.88 -10.54 6.28
N ILE A 143 11.76 -10.64 5.59
CA ILE A 143 10.72 -11.59 5.93
C ILE A 143 11.31 -12.96 5.60
N THR A 144 11.40 -13.85 6.59
CA THR A 144 11.97 -15.19 6.45
C THR A 144 11.43 -15.85 5.19
N LYS A 145 12.33 -16.40 4.35
CA LYS A 145 12.08 -16.93 2.99
C LYS A 145 10.88 -17.89 2.84
N ASN A 146 10.30 -18.35 3.94
CA ASN A 146 9.17 -19.28 3.96
C ASN A 146 7.78 -18.60 3.97
N GLU A 147 7.66 -17.27 4.10
CA GLU A 147 6.36 -16.68 4.50
C GLU A 147 5.67 -15.69 3.53
N VAL A 148 6.27 -15.25 2.41
CA VAL A 148 5.63 -14.21 1.57
C VAL A 148 5.75 -14.44 0.06
N LYS A 149 4.60 -14.30 -0.63
CA LYS A 149 4.48 -14.38 -2.10
C LYS A 149 4.00 -13.10 -2.80
N TYR A 150 3.68 -11.97 -2.14
CA TYR A 150 3.22 -10.77 -2.85
C TYR A 150 3.54 -9.45 -2.12
N ILE A 151 4.28 -8.56 -2.78
CA ILE A 151 4.36 -7.12 -2.43
C ILE A 151 3.40 -6.36 -3.36
N LYS A 152 2.43 -5.64 -2.79
CA LYS A 152 1.41 -4.91 -3.56
C LYS A 152 1.76 -3.43 -3.64
N LYS A 153 2.19 -2.99 -4.83
CA LYS A 153 2.45 -1.59 -5.18
C LYS A 153 1.15 -0.94 -5.67
N LEU A 154 0.62 0.04 -4.95
CA LEU A 154 -0.47 0.89 -5.42
C LEU A 154 0.11 2.13 -6.09
N LYS A 155 0.05 2.19 -7.42
CA LYS A 155 0.22 3.42 -8.18
C LYS A 155 -1.15 3.79 -8.74
N ILE A 156 -1.68 4.93 -8.32
CA ILE A 156 -2.90 5.51 -8.92
C ILE A 156 -2.49 6.02 -10.30
N ASN A 157 -2.74 5.22 -11.34
CA ASN A 157 -2.55 5.63 -12.72
C ASN A 157 -3.85 6.28 -13.21
N ASN A 158 -3.82 7.59 -13.41
CA ASN A 158 -4.88 8.31 -14.11
C ASN A 158 -4.80 8.03 -15.61
N LYS A 159 -5.66 7.13 -16.08
CA LYS A 159 -6.14 7.11 -17.46
C LYS A 159 -7.61 6.69 -17.48
N LEU A 160 -8.48 7.67 -17.22
CA LEU A 160 -9.88 7.65 -17.66
C LEU A 160 -10.28 9.08 -18.04
N LYS A 161 -9.79 9.53 -19.19
CA LYS A 161 -10.51 10.33 -20.19
C LYS A 161 -9.99 9.94 -21.56
#